data_AF-A0A2V9W946-F1
#
_entry.id   AF-A0A2V9W946-F1
#
_cell.length_a   1.000
_cell.length_b   1.000
_cell.length_c   1.000
_cell.angle_alpha   90.00
_cell.angle_beta   90.00
_cell.angle_gamma   90.00
#
_symmetry.space_group_name_H-M   'P 1'
#
loop_
_entity.id
_entity.type
_entity.pdbx_description
1 polymer ?
#
loop_
_entity_poly.entity_id
_entity_poly.type
_entity_poly.pdbx_seq_one_letter_code
_entity_poly.pdbx_strand_id
1 'polypeptide(L)'
;MGKRRTRILIETKEILVAHKGAKPIVTWCRECQAETKKVTVLQAALLCQVDQSSMQAWIQGGQLHVSQAAEGDLLICLASLGYQR
;
A
#
# COMPACT_ATOMS: atom_id res chain seq x y z
N MET A 1 -3.10 35.37 -33.50
CA MET A 1 -3.94 34.85 -32.41
C MET A 1 -3.24 33.65 -31.74
N GLY A 2 -2.32 33.88 -30.81
CA GLY A 2 -1.51 32.80 -30.21
C GLY A 2 -2.25 32.14 -29.03
N LYS A 3 -2.47 30.82 -29.09
CA LYS A 3 -3.12 30.06 -28.03
C LYS A 3 -2.22 30.03 -26.79
N ARG A 4 -2.64 30.68 -25.70
CA ARG A 4 -1.98 30.58 -24.38
C ARG A 4 -2.13 29.14 -23.89
N ARG A 5 -1.01 28.47 -23.64
CA ARG A 5 -0.95 27.09 -23.13
C ARG A 5 -0.66 27.16 -21.63
N THR A 6 -1.65 26.81 -20.82
CA THR A 6 -1.49 26.68 -19.36
C THR A 6 -0.87 25.32 -19.05
N ARG A 7 0.26 25.32 -18.33
CA ARG A 7 0.86 24.10 -17.77
C ARG A 7 0.44 24.03 -16.31
N ILE A 8 -0.25 22.96 -15.93
CA ILE A 8 -0.58 22.66 -14.54
C ILE A 8 0.51 21.72 -14.04
N LEU A 9 1.28 22.14 -13.04
CA LEU A 9 2.23 21.29 -12.33
C LEU A 9 1.51 20.72 -11.10
N ILE A 10 1.36 19.40 -11.06
CA ILE A 10 0.82 18.70 -9.90
C ILE A 10 2.01 18.27 -9.05
N GLU A 11 2.28 19.00 -7.97
CA GLU A 11 3.27 18.59 -6.97
C GLU A 11 2.55 17.79 -5.88
N THR A 12 2.74 16.47 -5.89
CA THR A 12 2.23 15.59 -4.84
C THR A 12 3.14 15.69 -3.61
N LYS A 13 2.68 16.33 -2.54
CA LYS A 13 3.35 16.29 -1.24
C LYS A 13 2.85 15.09 -0.46
N GLU A 14 3.68 14.06 -0.36
CA GLU A 14 3.41 12.89 0.48
C GLU A 14 3.78 13.22 1.94
N ILE A 15 2.83 13.05 2.86
CA ILE A 15 3.07 13.18 4.30
C ILE A 15 3.32 11.80 4.87
N LEU A 16 4.57 11.50 5.24
CA LEU A 16 4.96 10.26 5.91
C LEU A 16 4.67 10.37 7.42
N VAL A 17 3.52 9.86 7.86
CA VAL A 17 3.21 9.72 9.29
C VAL A 17 3.89 8.45 9.81
N ALA A 18 5.08 8.59 10.41
CA ALA A 18 5.79 7.48 11.01
C ALA A 18 5.14 7.05 12.33
N HIS A 19 4.21 6.09 12.28
CA HIS A 19 3.75 5.38 13.48
C HIS A 19 4.88 4.48 13.99
N LYS A 20 5.41 4.81 15.17
CA LYS A 20 6.42 4.02 15.90
C LYS A 20 5.89 2.59 16.14
N GLY A 21 6.15 1.70 15.17
CA GLY A 21 6.01 0.25 15.30
C GLY A 21 4.60 -0.28 15.54
N ALA A 22 3.67 -0.09 14.60
CA ALA A 22 2.50 -0.98 14.57
C ALA A 22 2.98 -2.41 14.24
N LYS A 23 2.76 -3.36 15.14
CA LYS A 23 3.16 -4.76 14.93
C LYS A 23 2.34 -5.36 13.78
N PRO A 24 2.92 -6.24 12.95
CA PRO A 24 2.14 -6.99 11.98
C PRO A 24 1.01 -7.75 12.68
N ILE A 25 -0.19 -7.68 12.11
CA ILE A 25 -1.37 -8.37 12.62
C ILE A 25 -1.38 -9.78 12.01
N VAL A 26 -1.45 -10.82 12.83
CA VAL A 26 -1.64 -12.18 12.33
C VAL A 26 -3.13 -12.40 12.11
N THR A 27 -3.52 -12.68 10.87
CA THR A 27 -4.91 -12.96 10.52
C THR A 27 -5.00 -13.83 9.27
N TRP A 28 -6.16 -14.43 9.05
CA TRP A 28 -6.41 -15.29 7.90
C TRP A 28 -6.35 -14.51 6.58
N CYS A 29 -5.58 -14.99 5.62
CA CYS A 29 -5.60 -14.52 4.23
C CYS A 29 -6.41 -15.53 3.39
N ARG A 30 -7.44 -15.03 2.69
CA ARG A 30 -8.34 -15.90 1.92
C ARG A 30 -7.64 -16.49 0.72
N GLU A 31 -6.74 -15.74 0.11
CA GLU A 31 -6.00 -16.07 -1.10
C GLU A 31 -4.87 -17.06 -0.79
N CYS A 32 -4.13 -16.85 0.32
CA CYS A 32 -3.13 -17.79 0.79
C CYS A 32 -3.73 -19.03 1.47
N GLN A 33 -4.99 -18.98 1.88
CA GLN A 33 -5.66 -20.02 2.67
C GLN A 33 -4.87 -20.42 3.93
N ALA A 34 -4.30 -19.42 4.60
CA ALA A 34 -3.47 -19.61 5.79
C ALA A 34 -3.52 -18.38 6.71
N GLU A 35 -3.13 -18.59 7.97
CA GLU A 35 -2.82 -17.49 8.87
C GLU A 35 -1.51 -16.82 8.45
N THR A 36 -1.59 -15.53 8.16
CA THR A 36 -0.46 -14.76 7.64
C THR A 36 -0.31 -13.46 8.42
N LYS A 37 0.91 -12.94 8.45
CA LYS A 37 1.16 -11.58 8.93
C LYS A 37 0.66 -10.60 7.87
N LYS A 38 -0.17 -9.66 8.29
CA LYS A 38 -0.62 -8.53 7.49
C LYS A 38 -0.16 -7.22 8.11
N VAL A 39 0.06 -6.23 7.25
CA VAL A 39 0.56 -4.89 7.61
C VAL A 39 -0.29 -3.84 6.92
N THR A 40 -0.32 -2.62 7.41
CA THR A 40 -1.05 -1.54 6.70
C THR A 40 -0.37 -1.20 5.37
N VAL A 41 -1.10 -0.54 4.47
CA VAL A 41 -0.55 -0.05 3.19
C VAL A 41 0.74 0.77 3.40
N LEU A 42 0.74 1.66 4.39
CA LEU A 42 1.90 2.49 4.70
C LEU A 42 3.11 1.64 5.14
N GLN A 43 2.87 0.61 5.95
CA GLN A 43 3.93 -0.29 6.39
C GLN A 43 4.47 -1.14 5.26
N ALA A 44 3.60 -1.64 4.37
CA ALA A 44 4.02 -2.36 3.18
C ALA A 44 4.91 -1.49 2.29
N ALA A 45 4.56 -0.21 2.12
CA ALA A 45 5.35 0.76 1.34
C ALA A 45 6.74 0.97 1.96
N LEU A 46 6.79 1.16 3.29
CA LEU A 46 8.07 1.25 4.04
C LEU A 46 8.91 -0.02 3.92
N LEU A 47 8.31 -1.21 4.02
CA LEU A 47 9.01 -2.49 3.92
C LEU A 47 9.59 -2.74 2.51
N CYS A 48 8.88 -2.27 1.48
CA CYS A 48 9.32 -2.38 0.09
C CYS A 48 10.18 -1.19 -0.36
N GLN A 49 10.32 -0.16 0.47
CA GLN A 49 11.00 1.10 0.14
C GLN A 49 10.43 1.74 -1.15
N VAL A 50 9.11 1.66 -1.31
CA VAL A 50 8.39 2.31 -2.41
C VAL A 50 7.48 3.41 -1.87
N ASP A 51 7.14 4.36 -2.73
CA ASP A 51 6.14 5.38 -2.40
C ASP A 51 4.72 4.78 -2.29
N GLN A 52 3.79 5.56 -1.75
CA GLN A 52 2.41 5.09 -1.56
C GLN A 52 1.70 4.89 -2.92
N SER A 53 2.10 5.64 -3.95
CA SER A 53 1.52 5.57 -5.29
C SER A 53 1.81 4.22 -5.97
N SER A 54 3.03 3.74 -5.85
CA SER A 54 3.48 2.44 -6.36
C SER A 54 2.77 1.29 -5.63
N MET A 55 2.61 1.43 -4.31
CA MET A 55 1.85 0.47 -3.51
C MET A 55 0.38 0.43 -3.95
N GLN A 56 -0.25 1.59 -4.20
CA GLN A 56 -1.61 1.66 -4.72
C GLN A 56 -1.71 1.02 -6.12
N ALA A 57 -0.72 1.22 -6.99
CA ALA A 57 -0.71 0.57 -8.30
C ALA A 57 -0.71 -0.97 -8.19
N TRP A 58 0.08 -1.54 -7.27
CA TRP A 58 0.09 -2.99 -7.03
C TRP A 58 -1.23 -3.51 -6.45
N ILE A 59 -1.87 -2.73 -5.58
CA ILE A 59 -3.21 -3.03 -5.05
C ILE A 59 -4.23 -3.04 -6.18
N GLN A 60 -4.28 -2.00 -7.00
CA GLN A 60 -5.22 -1.87 -8.12
C GLN A 60 -4.95 -2.91 -9.23
N GLY A 61 -3.69 -3.31 -9.42
CA GLY A 61 -3.29 -4.37 -10.32
C GLY A 61 -3.63 -5.78 -9.83
N GLY A 62 -4.17 -5.93 -8.62
CA GLY A 62 -4.53 -7.24 -8.05
C GLY A 62 -3.33 -8.13 -7.73
N GLN A 63 -2.14 -7.55 -7.62
CA GLN A 63 -0.89 -8.30 -7.37
C GLN A 63 -0.67 -8.61 -5.88
N LEU A 64 -1.44 -7.97 -5.00
CA LEU A 64 -1.34 -8.11 -3.55
C LEU A 64 -2.65 -8.62 -2.97
N HIS A 65 -2.55 -9.46 -1.93
CA HIS A 65 -3.73 -9.87 -1.18
C HIS A 65 -4.07 -8.79 -0.17
N VAL A 66 -5.27 -8.20 -0.33
CA VAL A 66 -5.74 -7.08 0.47
C VAL A 66 -6.98 -7.49 1.25
N SER A 67 -7.06 -7.06 2.51
CA SER A 67 -8.24 -7.23 3.34
C SER A 67 -8.47 -5.99 4.18
N GLN A 68 -9.72 -5.70 4.49
CA GLN A 68 -10.07 -4.56 5.34
C GLN A 68 -10.03 -4.96 6.83
N ALA A 69 -9.40 -4.14 7.66
CA ALA A 69 -9.47 -4.22 9.11
C ALA A 69 -10.85 -3.79 9.61
N ALA A 70 -11.20 -4.19 10.84
CA ALA A 70 -12.48 -3.80 11.47
C ALA A 70 -12.66 -2.28 11.58
N GLU A 71 -11.56 -1.55 11.62
CA GLU A 71 -11.45 -0.09 11.77
C GLU A 71 -11.41 0.64 10.40
N GLY A 72 -11.54 -0.10 9.29
CA GLY A 72 -11.62 0.45 7.93
C GLY A 72 -10.28 0.51 7.19
N ASP A 73 -9.16 0.33 7.89
CA ASP A 73 -7.82 0.33 7.30
C ASP A 73 -7.59 -0.86 6.37
N LEU A 74 -6.88 -0.63 5.26
CA LEU A 74 -6.46 -1.71 4.35
C LEU A 74 -5.20 -2.39 4.88
N LEU A 75 -5.29 -3.72 4.98
CA LEU A 75 -4.20 -4.61 5.37
C LEU A 75 -3.72 -5.40 4.16
N ILE A 76 -2.39 -5.43 3.98
CA ILE A 76 -1.68 -6.16 2.93
C ILE A 76 -1.04 -7.40 3.54
N CYS A 77 -1.24 -8.55 2.90
CA CYS A 77 -0.57 -9.79 3.26
C CYS A 77 0.93 -9.74 2.96
N LEU A 78 1.76 -10.04 3.95
CA LEU A 78 3.22 -10.11 3.74
C LEU A 78 3.63 -11.25 2.80
N ALA A 79 2.84 -12.32 2.72
CA ALA A 79 3.15 -13.45 1.84
C ALA A 79 3.06 -13.05 0.35
N SER A 80 2.04 -12.27 -0.04
CA SER A 80 1.96 -11.73 -1.41
C SER A 80 3.02 -10.65 -1.66
N LEU A 81 3.37 -9.89 -0.61
CA LEU A 81 4.39 -8.85 -0.70
C LEU A 81 5.79 -9.43 -0.97
N GLY A 82 6.12 -10.57 -0.38
CA GLY A 82 7.40 -11.27 -0.60
C GLY A 82 7.58 -11.81 -2.02
N TYR A 83 6.51 -11.98 -2.78
CA TYR A 83 6.55 -12.46 -4.17
C TYR A 83 6.87 -11.35 -5.19
N GLN A 84 6.82 -10.08 -4.78
CA GLN A 84 7.11 -8.92 -5.63
C GLN A 84 8.56 -8.40 -5.46
N ARG A 85 9.39 -9.06 -4.65
CA ARG A 85 10.80 -8.72 -4.44
C ARG A 85 11.74 -9.40 -5.42
#